data_AF-A0A060BTB0-F1
#
_entry.id   AF-A0A060BTB0-F1
#
_cell.length_a   1.000
_cell.length_b   1.000
_cell.length_c   1.000
_cell.angle_alpha   90.00
_cell.angle_beta   90.00
_cell.angle_gamma   90.00
#
_symmetry.space_group_name_H-M   'P 1'
#
loop_
_entity.id
_entity.type
_entity.pdbx_description
1 polymer ?
#
loop_
_entity_poly.entity_id
_entity_poly.type
_entity_poly.pdbx_seq_one_letter_code
_entity_poly.pdbx_strand_id
1 'polypeptide(L)'
;MASPQQDPVSDLVVVANRLPVDARDEDGELVLTRSPGGLVTALDHATRDADAAWLGWIGAPDLDVPPFVEEGLRYVPIPLTADDIADYYEGFTNGTLWPLYHDVIAPPVFHRHWWEAYVRVNRRFAQAAS
;
A
#
# COMPACT_ATOMS: atom_id res chain seq x y z
N MET A 1 -0.58 35.05 4.14
CA MET A 1 -0.36 34.04 3.10
C MET A 1 0.52 32.97 3.73
N ALA A 2 -0.04 31.80 4.05
CA ALA A 2 0.75 30.67 4.55
C ALA A 2 1.60 30.17 3.38
N SER A 3 2.91 30.04 3.58
CA SER A 3 3.79 29.40 2.63
C SER A 3 3.31 27.98 2.35
N PRO A 4 3.41 27.45 1.12
CA PRO A 4 3.16 26.04 0.88
C PRO A 4 4.15 25.25 1.73
N GLN A 5 3.65 24.47 2.68
CA GLN A 5 4.43 23.50 3.43
C GLN A 5 4.93 22.50 2.38
N GLN A 6 6.21 22.57 2.01
CA GLN A 6 6.80 21.57 1.15
C GLN A 6 6.80 20.25 1.92
N ASP A 7 6.21 19.22 1.34
CA ASP A 7 6.31 17.88 1.89
C ASP A 7 7.79 17.51 2.03
N PRO A 8 8.24 17.02 3.20
CA PRO A 8 9.63 16.64 3.37
C PRO A 8 9.99 15.56 2.35
N VAL A 9 11.10 15.74 1.65
CA VAL A 9 11.63 14.79 0.67
C VAL A 9 12.41 13.73 1.45
N SER A 10 12.03 12.46 1.30
CA SER A 10 12.77 11.33 1.89
C SER A 10 13.82 10.82 0.91
N ASP A 11 15.01 10.49 1.42
CA ASP A 11 16.13 9.94 0.64
C ASP A 11 15.89 8.50 0.19
N LEU A 12 15.01 7.78 0.91
CA LEU A 12 14.55 6.44 0.57
C LEU A 12 13.03 6.38 0.53
N VAL A 13 12.46 5.85 -0.54
CA VAL A 13 11.01 5.62 -0.65
C VAL A 13 10.75 4.13 -0.90
N VAL A 14 10.11 3.48 0.06
CA VAL A 14 9.60 2.11 -0.07
C VAL A 14 8.17 2.18 -0.59
N VAL A 15 7.89 1.49 -1.69
CA VAL A 15 6.54 1.38 -2.25
C VAL A 15 6.16 -0.10 -2.25
N ALA A 16 5.19 -0.46 -1.42
CA ALA A 16 4.69 -1.83 -1.31
C ALA A 16 3.16 -1.84 -1.28
N ASN A 17 2.55 -2.97 -1.64
CA ASN A 17 1.09 -3.05 -1.71
C ASN A 17 0.42 -2.68 -0.37
N ARG A 18 1.00 -3.13 0.77
CA ARG A 18 0.52 -2.82 2.11
C ARG A 18 1.56 -2.02 2.90
N LEU A 19 1.07 -1.21 3.82
CA LEU A 19 1.88 -0.71 4.93
C LEU A 19 2.26 -1.88 5.87
N PRO A 20 3.31 -1.75 6.70
CA PRO A 20 3.64 -2.71 7.75
C PRO A 20 2.69 -2.61 8.96
N VAL A 21 1.54 -1.97 8.78
CA VAL A 21 0.47 -1.83 9.75
C VAL A 21 -0.87 -2.08 9.05
N ASP A 22 -1.80 -2.71 9.78
CA ASP A 22 -3.20 -2.78 9.41
C ASP A 22 -3.99 -1.81 10.30
N ALA A 23 -4.88 -1.05 9.68
CA ALA A 23 -5.86 -0.23 10.38
C ALA A 23 -7.18 -0.96 10.57
N ARG A 24 -7.80 -0.74 11.72
CA ARG A 24 -9.22 -0.99 11.96
C ARG A 24 -9.86 0.29 12.48
N ASP A 25 -11.06 0.56 12.02
CA ASP A 25 -11.92 1.55 12.66
C ASP A 25 -12.66 0.86 13.80
N GLU A 26 -12.35 1.25 15.04
CA GLU A 26 -13.08 0.84 16.23
C GLU A 26 -13.76 2.07 16.83
N ASP A 27 -15.08 2.19 16.65
CA ASP A 27 -15.91 3.27 17.19
C ASP A 27 -15.47 4.69 16.78
N GLY A 28 -14.92 4.85 15.56
CA GLY A 28 -14.42 6.13 15.03
C GLY A 28 -12.97 6.43 15.39
N GLU A 29 -12.28 5.52 16.08
CA GLU A 29 -10.86 5.59 16.36
C GLU A 29 -10.08 4.62 15.46
N LEU A 30 -8.98 5.13 14.90
CA LEU A 30 -8.09 4.36 14.04
C LEU A 30 -7.13 3.52 14.88
N VAL A 31 -7.40 2.22 15.00
CA VAL A 31 -6.52 1.29 15.70
C VAL A 31 -5.53 0.66 14.72
N LEU A 32 -4.25 0.97 14.90
CA LEU A 32 -3.15 0.43 14.10
C LEU A 32 -2.56 -0.82 14.78
N THR A 33 -2.43 -1.91 14.03
CA THR A 33 -1.74 -3.13 14.47
C THR A 33 -0.63 -3.45 13.49
N ARG A 34 0.58 -3.78 13.99
CA ARG A 34 1.68 -4.23 13.11
C ARG A 34 1.30 -5.46 12.30
N SER A 35 1.54 -5.41 11.00
CA SER A 35 1.29 -6.54 10.09
C SER A 35 2.50 -7.50 10.10
N PRO A 36 2.30 -8.80 10.34
CA PRO A 36 3.38 -9.77 10.24
C PRO A 36 3.74 -10.02 8.76
N GLY A 37 5.02 -10.18 8.45
CA GLY A 37 5.44 -10.60 7.10
C GLY A 37 6.93 -10.49 6.84
N GLY A 38 7.49 -11.42 6.06
CA GLY A 38 8.92 -11.45 5.75
C GLY A 38 9.42 -10.21 5.00
N LEU A 39 8.57 -9.60 4.16
CA LEU A 39 8.87 -8.34 3.48
C LEU A 39 8.96 -7.17 4.46
N VAL A 40 8.02 -7.08 5.41
CA VAL A 40 8.01 -6.05 6.46
C VAL A 40 9.28 -6.16 7.30
N THR A 41 9.58 -7.36 7.80
CA THR A 41 10.79 -7.57 8.62
C THR A 41 12.08 -7.25 7.87
N ALA A 42 12.19 -7.62 6.59
CA ALA A 42 13.39 -7.33 5.80
C ALA A 42 13.57 -5.83 5.56
N LEU A 43 12.48 -5.11 5.27
CA LEU A 43 12.52 -3.69 4.94
C LEU A 43 12.61 -2.79 6.19
N ASP A 44 12.06 -3.21 7.33
CA ASP A 44 12.22 -2.52 8.62
C ASP A 44 13.70 -2.32 8.99
N HIS A 45 14.56 -3.28 8.64
CA HIS A 45 16.00 -3.14 8.84
C HIS A 45 16.64 -2.10 7.90
N ALA A 46 16.15 -1.98 6.67
CA ALA A 46 16.68 -1.05 5.68
C ALA A 46 16.24 0.40 5.91
N THR A 47 15.08 0.60 6.55
CA THR A 47 14.49 1.93 6.78
C THR A 47 14.88 2.55 8.13
N ARG A 48 15.38 1.76 9.09
CA ARG A 48 15.63 2.21 10.48
C ARG A 48 16.64 3.36 10.62
N ASP A 49 17.66 3.41 9.76
CA ASP A 49 18.74 4.40 9.83
C ASP A 49 18.69 5.42 8.67
N ALA A 50 17.60 5.43 7.89
CA ALA A 50 17.42 6.28 6.72
C ALA A 50 16.30 7.31 6.94
N ASP A 51 16.39 8.47 6.28
CA ASP A 51 15.21 9.32 6.05
C ASP A 51 14.33 8.61 5.01
N ALA A 52 13.44 7.76 5.51
CA ALA A 52 12.63 6.87 4.69
C ALA A 52 11.14 7.21 4.79
N ALA A 53 10.45 7.02 3.66
CA ALA A 53 8.99 6.99 3.59
C ALA A 53 8.52 5.62 3.09
N TRP A 54 7.40 5.15 3.63
CA TRP A 54 6.75 3.92 3.20
C TRP A 54 5.34 4.21 2.67
N LEU A 55 5.12 3.90 1.40
CA LEU A 55 3.85 4.03 0.70
C LEU A 55 3.16 2.67 0.63
N GLY A 56 1.88 2.63 0.95
CA GLY A 56 1.11 1.39 0.95
C GLY A 56 -0.34 1.57 1.33
N TRP A 57 -1.15 0.57 1.00
CA TRP A 57 -2.52 0.50 1.50
C TRP A 57 -2.53 0.08 2.98
N ILE A 58 -3.40 0.70 3.78
CA ILE A 58 -3.48 0.52 5.23
C ILE A 58 -4.29 -0.72 5.67
N GLY A 59 -4.78 -1.52 4.72
CA GLY A 59 -5.48 -2.76 5.03
C GLY A 59 -7.01 -2.64 5.19
N ALA A 60 -7.58 -1.43 5.06
CA ALA A 60 -9.02 -1.19 5.10
C ALA A 60 -9.52 -0.48 3.81
N PRO A 61 -10.69 -0.86 3.25
CA PRO A 61 -11.31 -0.15 2.13
C PRO A 61 -11.81 1.23 2.53
N ASP A 62 -11.84 2.14 1.56
CA ASP A 62 -12.53 3.45 1.62
C ASP A 62 -12.08 4.34 2.79
N LEU A 63 -10.88 4.06 3.31
CA LEU A 63 -10.27 4.79 4.41
C LEU A 63 -9.18 5.72 3.88
N ASP A 64 -9.39 7.02 4.05
CA ASP A 64 -8.44 8.07 3.67
C ASP A 64 -7.71 8.57 4.93
N VAL A 65 -6.52 8.04 5.17
CA VAL A 65 -5.69 8.38 6.32
C VAL A 65 -4.56 9.32 5.86
N PRO A 66 -4.40 10.50 6.48
CA PRO A 66 -3.30 11.39 6.14
C PRO A 66 -1.95 10.73 6.47
N PRO A 67 -0.85 11.14 5.80
CA PRO A 67 0.48 10.68 6.17
C PRO A 67 0.78 10.91 7.66
N PHE A 68 1.44 9.92 8.28
CA PHE A 68 1.79 9.97 9.70
C PHE A 68 3.20 9.42 9.94
N VAL A 69 3.74 9.65 11.13
CA VAL A 69 5.06 9.15 11.54
C VAL A 69 4.87 8.23 12.74
N GLU A 70 5.42 7.02 12.66
CA GLU A 70 5.40 6.04 13.74
C GLU A 70 6.79 5.42 13.85
N GLU A 71 7.34 5.36 15.07
CA GLU A 71 8.72 4.92 15.35
C GLU A 71 9.81 5.59 14.47
N GLY A 72 9.59 6.85 14.06
CA GLY A 72 10.53 7.62 13.24
C GLY A 72 10.44 7.34 11.74
N LEU A 73 9.58 6.43 11.28
CA LEU A 73 9.32 6.16 9.87
C LEU A 73 8.09 6.92 9.40
N ARG A 74 8.18 7.60 8.24
CA ARG A 74 7.02 8.26 7.61
C ARG A 74 6.20 7.23 6.85
N TYR A 75 4.92 7.14 7.15
CA TYR A 75 3.95 6.33 6.41
C TYR A 75 3.08 7.23 5.55
N VAL A 76 2.86 6.80 4.31
CA VAL A 76 2.03 7.49 3.32
C VAL A 76 0.96 6.50 2.83
N PRO A 77 -0.23 6.50 3.48
CA PRO A 77 -1.32 5.62 3.12
C PRO A 77 -1.82 5.90 1.69
N ILE A 78 -2.04 4.84 0.92
CA ILE A 78 -2.68 4.91 -0.39
C ILE A 78 -4.12 4.42 -0.24
N PRO A 79 -5.14 5.30 -0.38
CA PRO A 79 -6.52 4.90 -0.24
C PRO A 79 -6.92 3.99 -1.40
N LEU A 80 -7.55 2.87 -1.07
CA LEU A 80 -8.15 1.93 -2.02
C LEU A 80 -9.62 1.78 -1.69
N THR A 81 -10.48 1.83 -2.70
CA THR A 81 -11.90 1.52 -2.52
C THR A 81 -12.14 0.02 -2.39
N ALA A 82 -13.31 -0.40 -1.93
CA ALA A 82 -13.70 -1.81 -1.97
C ALA A 82 -13.57 -2.43 -3.38
N ASP A 83 -13.97 -1.68 -4.43
CA ASP A 83 -13.83 -2.12 -5.82
C ASP A 83 -12.35 -2.23 -6.26
N ASP A 84 -11.49 -1.30 -5.82
CA ASP A 84 -10.04 -1.41 -6.07
C ASP A 84 -9.48 -2.68 -5.42
N ILE A 85 -9.90 -3.03 -4.20
CA ILE A 85 -9.46 -4.26 -3.54
C ILE A 85 -9.95 -5.49 -4.30
N ALA A 86 -11.22 -5.55 -4.66
CA ALA A 86 -11.81 -6.68 -5.39
C ALA A 86 -11.14 -6.89 -6.76
N ASP A 87 -10.97 -5.83 -7.55
CA ASP A 87 -10.51 -5.97 -8.92
C ASP A 87 -8.99 -5.96 -9.08
N TYR A 88 -8.27 -5.10 -8.33
CA TYR A 88 -6.81 -5.02 -8.44
C TYR A 88 -6.11 -6.05 -7.56
N TYR A 89 -6.51 -6.19 -6.29
CA TYR A 89 -5.79 -7.03 -5.33
C TYR A 89 -6.29 -8.48 -5.39
N GLU A 90 -7.58 -8.72 -5.17
CA GLU A 90 -8.16 -10.06 -5.19
C GLU A 90 -8.23 -10.61 -6.62
N GLY A 91 -8.65 -9.78 -7.57
CA GLY A 91 -8.78 -10.11 -8.98
C GLY A 91 -7.43 -10.21 -9.71
N PHE A 92 -6.88 -9.09 -10.17
CA PHE A 92 -5.70 -9.13 -11.05
C PHE A 92 -4.46 -9.68 -10.34
N THR A 93 -4.16 -9.21 -9.13
CA THR A 93 -2.95 -9.61 -8.42
C THR A 93 -3.02 -11.07 -7.97
N ASN A 94 -4.09 -11.47 -7.27
CA ASN A 94 -4.19 -12.81 -6.68
C ASN A 94 -4.91 -13.84 -7.58
N GLY A 95 -5.86 -13.43 -8.42
CA GLY A 95 -6.59 -14.30 -9.35
C GLY A 95 -5.93 -14.47 -10.72
N THR A 96 -5.09 -13.51 -11.16
CA THR A 96 -4.35 -13.60 -12.43
C THR A 96 -2.85 -13.81 -12.22
N LEU A 97 -2.14 -12.84 -11.64
CA LEU A 97 -0.67 -12.83 -11.62
C LEU A 97 -0.10 -13.90 -10.69
N TRP A 98 -0.66 -14.03 -9.48
CA TRP A 98 -0.16 -14.98 -8.49
C TRP A 98 -0.11 -16.42 -9.01
N PRO A 99 -1.24 -17.05 -9.44
CA PRO A 99 -1.18 -18.41 -9.98
C PRO A 99 -0.30 -18.50 -11.22
N LEU A 100 -0.32 -17.49 -12.10
CA LEU A 100 0.49 -17.47 -13.32
C LEU A 100 2.00 -17.52 -13.02
N TYR A 101 2.47 -16.79 -12.00
CA TYR A 101 3.88 -16.75 -11.61
C TYR A 101 4.30 -17.88 -10.68
N HIS A 102 3.36 -18.70 -10.22
CA HIS A 102 3.61 -19.85 -9.35
C HIS A 102 3.28 -21.14 -10.10
N ASP A 103 3.86 -21.32 -11.29
CA ASP A 103 3.73 -22.54 -12.10
C ASP A 103 2.30 -23.00 -12.37
N VAL A 104 1.35 -22.06 -12.40
CA VAL A 104 -0.07 -22.34 -12.70
C VAL A 104 -0.65 -23.36 -11.70
N ILE A 105 -0.29 -23.24 -10.41
CA ILE A 105 -0.83 -24.08 -9.32
C ILE A 105 -2.37 -24.05 -9.23
N ALA A 106 -2.99 -22.99 -9.75
CA ALA A 106 -4.41 -22.88 -10.03
C ALA A 106 -4.59 -22.19 -11.40
N PRO A 107 -5.71 -22.41 -12.12
CA PRO A 107 -5.96 -21.74 -13.39
C PRO A 107 -6.08 -20.21 -13.20
N PRO A 108 -5.26 -19.38 -13.86
CA PRO A 108 -5.39 -17.94 -13.82
C PRO A 108 -6.67 -17.50 -14.54
N VAL A 109 -7.35 -16.51 -13.98
CA VAL A 109 -8.55 -15.91 -14.56
C VAL A 109 -8.18 -14.56 -15.19
N PHE A 110 -8.68 -14.30 -16.40
CA PHE A 110 -8.36 -13.07 -17.14
C PHE A 110 -9.62 -12.25 -17.38
N HIS A 111 -9.69 -11.11 -16.69
CA HIS A 111 -10.73 -10.10 -16.91
C HIS A 111 -10.11 -8.75 -17.24
N ARG A 112 -10.65 -8.09 -18.27
CA ARG A 112 -10.15 -6.77 -18.69
C ARG A 112 -10.36 -5.70 -17.63
N HIS A 113 -11.48 -5.73 -16.90
CA HIS A 113 -11.75 -4.76 -15.84
C HIS A 113 -10.75 -4.89 -14.66
N TRP A 114 -10.30 -6.11 -14.34
CA TRP A 114 -9.20 -6.34 -13.38
C TRP A 114 -7.89 -5.69 -13.82
N TRP A 115 -7.51 -5.84 -15.10
CA TRP A 115 -6.34 -5.15 -15.65
C TRP A 115 -6.47 -3.62 -15.56
N GLU A 116 -7.64 -3.08 -15.89
CA GLU A 116 -7.90 -1.64 -15.83
C GLU A 116 -7.82 -1.11 -14.39
N ALA A 117 -8.34 -1.87 -13.41
CA ALA A 117 -8.14 -1.59 -12.00
C ALA A 117 -6.67 -1.65 -11.60
N TYR A 118 -5.94 -2.67 -12.05
CA TYR A 118 -4.51 -2.81 -11.76
C TYR A 118 -3.69 -1.62 -12.24
N VAL A 119 -3.93 -1.17 -13.48
CA VAL A 119 -3.26 0.01 -14.03
C VAL A 119 -3.65 1.28 -13.26
N ARG A 120 -4.95 1.46 -12.93
CA ARG A 120 -5.44 2.61 -12.18
C ARG A 120 -4.78 2.70 -10.80
N VAL A 121 -4.76 1.60 -10.06
CA VAL A 121 -4.16 1.55 -8.72
C VAL A 121 -2.66 1.79 -8.79
N ASN A 122 -1.92 1.12 -9.68
CA ASN A 122 -0.48 1.36 -9.83
C ASN A 122 -0.13 2.81 -10.21
N ARG A 123 -0.98 3.48 -11.00
CA ARG A 123 -0.81 4.93 -11.26
C ARG A 123 -0.99 5.77 -10.00
N ARG A 124 -1.94 5.43 -9.12
CA ARG A 124 -2.11 6.11 -7.83
C ARG A 124 -0.88 5.95 -6.95
N PHE A 125 -0.32 4.73 -6.87
CA PHE A 125 0.95 4.49 -6.18
C PHE A 125 2.11 5.30 -6.77
N ALA A 126 2.24 5.32 -8.10
CA ALA A 126 3.29 6.08 -8.77
C ALA A 126 3.17 7.60 -8.55
N GLN A 127 1.95 8.14 -8.54
CA GLN A 127 1.69 9.56 -8.27
C GLN A 127 2.01 9.96 -6.82
N ALA A 128 1.82 9.05 -5.86
CA ALA A 128 2.16 9.30 -4.48
C ALA A 128 3.67 9.23 -4.21
N ALA A 129 4.43 8.50 -5.04
CA ALA A 129 5.86 8.28 -4.90
C ALA A 129 6.75 9.36 -5.58
N SER A 130 6.13 10.27 -6.34
CA SER A 130 6.81 11.30 -7.16
C SER A 130 6.76 12.68 -6.51
#